data_AF-X1GQX3-F1
#
_entry.id   AF-X1GQX3-F1
#
_cell.length_a   1.000
_cell.length_b   1.000
_cell.length_c   1.000
_cell.angle_alpha   90.00
_cell.angle_beta   90.00
_cell.angle_gamma   90.00
#
_symmetry.space_group_name_H-M   'P 1'
#
loop_
_entity.id
_entity.type
_entity.pdbx_description
1 polymer ?
#
loop_
_entity_poly.entity_id
_entity_poly.type
_entity_poly.pdbx_seq_one_letter_code
_entity_poly.pdbx_strand_id
1 'polypeptide(L)'
;MPLTESDQIRIRQFIQKLEAGLLDGLTVFITYHDSDLDSTPSNPTGDGTTGGWHTDSTENVNWMSTKRAHHVTEGTWGNPMAIRGLTGETGAAAVVYYIKPTDGTAIKNGEGTLTIEAHKIVGGSDSILSAGTIKLYDPDNNEITVGNGYAAGSDGYTGVFDAGDIELSKVITMKDGEGGSPLDTITLVDILDGSDAIVGSIESDIGLVWLQAPGPGAWTPAGTECTLTVKYYQGGAQINTRTVVITRDDATLTAPEPDTVDGIT
;
A
#
# COMPACT_ATOMS: atom_id res chain seq x y z
N MET A 1 -13.39 -56.04 -66.53
CA MET A 1 -12.30 -55.28 -67.15
C MET A 1 -11.16 -55.23 -66.13
N PRO A 2 -9.95 -55.71 -66.44
CA PRO A 2 -8.85 -55.63 -65.49
C PRO A 2 -8.47 -54.15 -65.26
N LEU A 3 -8.11 -53.81 -64.02
CA LEU A 3 -7.62 -52.47 -63.67
C LEU A 3 -6.39 -52.15 -64.51
N THR A 4 -6.30 -50.92 -65.02
CA THR A 4 -5.11 -50.49 -65.73
C THR A 4 -3.95 -50.36 -64.75
N GLU A 5 -2.72 -50.47 -65.25
CA GLU A 5 -1.52 -50.28 -64.42
C GLU A 5 -1.49 -48.89 -63.76
N SER A 6 -2.03 -47.88 -64.43
CA SER A 6 -2.19 -46.53 -63.89
C SER A 6 -3.16 -46.48 -62.69
N ASP A 7 -4.27 -47.23 -62.76
CA ASP A 7 -5.23 -47.31 -61.65
C ASP A 7 -4.62 -48.04 -60.46
N GLN A 8 -3.87 -49.11 -60.70
CA GLN A 8 -3.16 -49.82 -59.63
C GLN A 8 -2.10 -48.94 -58.94
N ILE A 9 -1.37 -48.12 -59.70
CA ILE A 9 -0.39 -47.17 -59.16
C ILE A 9 -1.10 -46.10 -58.31
N ARG A 10 -2.20 -45.53 -58.79
CA ARG A 10 -2.98 -44.53 -58.04
C ARG A 10 -3.55 -45.10 -56.74
N ILE A 11 -4.05 -46.34 -56.76
CA ILE A 11 -4.54 -47.02 -55.57
C ILE A 11 -3.40 -47.24 -54.55
N ARG A 12 -2.23 -47.73 -54.99
CA ARG A 12 -1.07 -47.90 -54.08
C ARG A 12 -0.60 -46.57 -53.50
N GLN A 13 -0.54 -45.52 -54.30
CA GLN A 13 -0.18 -44.17 -53.82
C GLN A 13 -1.21 -43.59 -52.85
N PHE A 14 -2.50 -43.87 -53.07
CA PHE A 14 -3.56 -43.46 -52.17
C PHE A 14 -3.48 -44.21 -50.83
N ILE A 15 -3.29 -45.53 -50.85
CA ILE A 15 -3.09 -46.35 -49.64
C ILE A 15 -1.84 -45.88 -48.88
N GLN A 16 -0.72 -45.66 -49.58
CA GLN A 16 0.52 -45.21 -48.97
C GLN A 16 0.40 -43.81 -48.35
N LYS A 17 -0.38 -42.91 -48.95
CA LYS A 17 -0.71 -41.59 -48.36
C LYS A 17 -1.64 -41.70 -47.16
N LEU A 18 -2.56 -42.66 -47.16
CA LEU A 18 -3.47 -42.91 -46.05
C LEU A 18 -2.71 -43.49 -44.85
N GLU A 19 -1.83 -44.46 -45.09
CA GLU A 19 -0.91 -45.00 -44.09
C GLU A 19 0.02 -43.90 -43.57
N ALA A 20 0.61 -43.09 -44.46
CA ALA A 20 1.53 -42.02 -44.07
C ALA A 20 0.89 -40.86 -43.29
N GLY A 21 -0.40 -40.57 -43.52
CA GLY A 21 -1.16 -39.56 -42.77
C GLY A 21 -1.71 -40.06 -41.43
N LEU A 22 -1.73 -41.38 -41.22
CA LEU A 22 -2.24 -42.05 -40.02
C LEU A 22 -1.12 -42.71 -39.20
N LEU A 23 0.15 -42.40 -39.50
CA LEU A 23 1.30 -43.29 -39.28
C LEU A 23 1.65 -43.63 -37.82
N ASP A 24 1.03 -42.97 -36.83
CA ASP A 24 1.22 -43.40 -35.46
C ASP A 24 -0.06 -43.99 -34.85
N GLY A 25 -1.25 -43.77 -35.40
CA GLY A 25 -2.52 -44.18 -34.77
C GLY A 25 -2.72 -43.67 -33.33
N LEU A 26 -1.96 -42.66 -32.90
CA LEU A 26 -1.94 -42.14 -31.54
C LEU A 26 -2.96 -41.02 -31.37
N THR A 27 -3.75 -41.13 -30.30
CA THR A 27 -4.64 -40.07 -29.81
C THR A 27 -3.96 -39.32 -28.66
N VAL A 28 -4.25 -38.03 -28.54
CA VAL A 28 -3.89 -37.24 -27.35
C VAL A 28 -4.97 -37.44 -26.30
N PHE A 29 -4.59 -37.90 -25.11
CA PHE A 29 -5.46 -37.96 -23.95
C PHE A 29 -5.07 -36.84 -22.99
N ILE A 30 -6.08 -36.23 -22.37
CA ILE A 30 -5.93 -35.14 -21.39
C ILE A 30 -6.71 -35.53 -20.14
N THR A 31 -6.13 -35.27 -18.97
CA THR A 31 -6.80 -35.39 -17.68
C THR A 31 -6.49 -34.18 -16.81
N TYR A 32 -7.35 -33.93 -15.84
CA TYR A 32 -7.40 -32.76 -14.98
C TYR A 32 -7.37 -33.14 -13.50
N HIS A 33 -6.89 -32.23 -12.66
CA HIS A 33 -6.89 -32.41 -11.22
C HIS A 33 -7.09 -31.08 -10.49
N ASP A 34 -7.90 -31.14 -9.42
CA ASP A 34 -8.33 -29.99 -8.61
C ASP A 34 -7.40 -29.69 -7.41
N SER A 35 -6.18 -30.25 -7.37
CA SER A 35 -5.26 -30.00 -6.26
C SER A 35 -4.91 -28.52 -6.21
N ASP A 36 -4.67 -27.98 -5.02
CA ASP A 36 -4.18 -26.62 -4.87
C ASP A 36 -2.91 -26.39 -5.70
N LEU A 37 -2.71 -25.17 -6.19
CA LEU A 37 -1.57 -24.83 -7.05
C LEU A 37 -0.21 -24.99 -6.35
N ASP A 38 -0.19 -25.03 -5.02
CA ASP A 38 1.01 -25.27 -4.22
C ASP A 38 1.29 -26.75 -3.95
N SER A 39 0.41 -27.65 -4.42
CA SER A 39 0.48 -29.09 -4.17
C SER A 39 0.42 -29.87 -5.47
N THR A 40 1.57 -29.98 -6.15
CA THR A 40 1.70 -30.77 -7.39
C THR A 40 1.19 -32.20 -7.17
N PRO A 41 0.16 -32.66 -7.91
CA PRO A 41 -0.31 -34.04 -7.78
C PRO A 41 0.71 -35.03 -8.33
N SER A 42 0.60 -36.30 -7.94
CA SER A 42 1.37 -37.37 -8.59
C SER A 42 0.91 -37.60 -10.03
N ASN A 43 1.80 -38.09 -10.90
CA ASN A 43 1.44 -38.42 -12.28
C ASN A 43 0.19 -39.33 -12.34
N PRO A 44 -0.73 -39.08 -13.29
CA PRO A 44 -1.87 -39.96 -13.50
C PRO A 44 -1.39 -41.35 -13.96
N THR A 45 -2.21 -42.36 -13.72
CA THR A 45 -1.96 -43.74 -14.17
C THR A 45 -3.17 -44.28 -14.92
N GLY A 46 -2.96 -45.35 -15.71
CA GLY A 46 -4.03 -46.00 -16.46
C GLY A 46 -4.76 -45.01 -17.39
N ASP A 47 -6.09 -44.98 -17.29
CA ASP A 47 -6.96 -44.11 -18.08
C ASP A 47 -6.99 -42.64 -17.63
N GLY A 48 -6.28 -42.28 -16.56
CA GLY A 48 -6.24 -40.92 -16.04
C GLY A 48 -7.46 -40.53 -15.21
N THR A 49 -8.18 -41.49 -14.62
CA THR A 49 -9.35 -41.23 -13.74
C THR A 49 -9.14 -41.63 -12.28
N THR A 50 -7.89 -41.91 -11.88
CA THR A 50 -7.53 -42.41 -10.55
C THR A 50 -6.69 -41.41 -9.78
N GLY A 51 -6.67 -41.51 -8.44
CA GLY A 51 -5.80 -40.66 -7.61
C GLY A 51 -6.17 -39.17 -7.66
N GLY A 52 -7.46 -38.85 -7.82
CA GLY A 52 -7.97 -37.48 -7.91
C GLY A 52 -8.04 -36.91 -9.33
N TRP A 53 -7.48 -37.61 -10.33
CA TRP A 53 -7.57 -37.24 -11.73
C TRP A 53 -8.97 -37.50 -12.33
N HIS A 54 -9.41 -36.63 -13.25
CA HIS A 54 -10.69 -36.75 -13.95
C HIS A 54 -10.66 -36.08 -15.34
N THR A 55 -11.64 -36.37 -16.18
CA THR A 55 -11.72 -35.83 -17.56
C THR A 55 -12.59 -34.58 -17.69
N ASP A 56 -13.28 -34.18 -16.63
CA ASP A 56 -14.16 -33.02 -16.64
C ASP A 56 -13.36 -31.73 -16.46
N SER A 57 -13.51 -30.77 -17.37
CA SER A 57 -12.96 -29.43 -17.22
C SER A 57 -13.93 -28.58 -16.39
N THR A 58 -13.57 -28.29 -15.13
CA THR A 58 -14.38 -27.51 -14.19
C THR A 58 -13.70 -26.21 -13.79
N GLU A 59 -14.43 -25.34 -13.09
CA GLU A 59 -13.89 -24.12 -12.51
C GLU A 59 -12.92 -24.35 -11.33
N ASN A 60 -12.73 -25.60 -10.89
CA ASN A 60 -11.80 -25.94 -9.82
C ASN A 60 -10.48 -26.54 -10.33
N VAL A 61 -10.39 -26.84 -11.62
CA VAL A 61 -9.21 -27.46 -12.21
C VAL A 61 -8.01 -26.52 -12.16
N ASN A 62 -6.95 -26.99 -11.51
CA ASN A 62 -5.68 -26.29 -11.36
C ASN A 62 -4.54 -26.95 -12.15
N TRP A 63 -4.64 -28.26 -12.40
CA TRP A 63 -3.60 -29.06 -13.03
C TRP A 63 -4.11 -29.85 -14.23
N MET A 64 -3.26 -30.03 -15.24
CA MET A 64 -3.50 -30.92 -16.37
C MET A 64 -2.34 -31.89 -16.58
N SER A 65 -2.63 -33.05 -17.16
CA SER A 65 -1.60 -33.94 -17.72
C SER A 65 -2.07 -34.45 -19.08
N THR A 66 -1.10 -34.73 -19.96
CA THR A 66 -1.38 -35.24 -21.30
C THR A 66 -0.54 -36.48 -21.61
N LYS A 67 -1.03 -37.32 -22.51
CA LYS A 67 -0.25 -38.39 -23.13
C LYS A 67 -0.64 -38.62 -24.58
N ARG A 68 0.25 -39.27 -25.32
CA ARG A 68 -0.02 -39.79 -26.67
C ARG A 68 0.03 -41.31 -26.65
N ALA A 69 -1.08 -41.96 -26.98
CA ALA A 69 -1.20 -43.42 -26.98
C ALA A 69 -2.27 -43.88 -27.99
N HIS A 70 -2.26 -45.16 -28.38
CA HIS A 70 -3.32 -45.72 -29.23
C HIS A 70 -4.64 -45.88 -28.46
N HIS A 71 -4.54 -46.16 -27.16
CA HIS A 71 -5.68 -46.34 -26.27
C HIS A 71 -5.47 -45.60 -24.93
N VAL A 72 -6.57 -45.22 -24.28
CA VAL A 72 -6.55 -44.42 -23.05
C VAL A 72 -5.87 -45.14 -21.88
N THR A 73 -5.82 -46.47 -21.88
CA THR A 73 -5.16 -47.28 -20.84
C THR A 73 -3.68 -47.55 -21.12
N GLU A 74 -3.16 -47.08 -22.25
CA GLU A 74 -1.79 -47.34 -22.71
C GLU A 74 -0.92 -46.08 -22.61
N GLY A 75 0.40 -46.26 -22.71
CA GLY A 75 1.37 -45.18 -22.64
C GLY A 75 1.55 -44.59 -21.23
N THR A 76 2.44 -43.60 -21.13
CA THR A 76 2.79 -42.94 -19.87
C THR A 76 2.28 -41.50 -19.89
N TRP A 77 1.66 -41.08 -18.79
CA TRP A 77 1.25 -39.69 -18.60
C TRP A 77 2.45 -38.77 -18.39
N GLY A 78 2.41 -37.60 -19.02
CA GLY A 78 3.36 -36.53 -18.76
C GLY A 78 3.28 -36.04 -17.31
N ASN A 79 4.30 -35.30 -16.89
CA ASN A 79 4.28 -34.66 -15.58
C ASN A 79 3.10 -33.68 -15.48
N PRO A 80 2.46 -33.57 -14.32
CA PRO A 80 1.40 -32.58 -14.11
C PRO A 80 1.90 -31.17 -14.38
N MET A 81 1.07 -30.41 -15.11
CA MET A 81 1.32 -29.03 -15.48
C MET A 81 0.23 -28.16 -14.89
N ALA A 82 0.60 -27.13 -14.11
CA ALA A 82 -0.35 -26.15 -13.63
C ALA A 82 -0.93 -25.36 -14.81
N ILE A 83 -2.26 -25.17 -14.83
CA ILE A 83 -2.97 -24.42 -15.87
C ILE A 83 -3.54 -23.10 -15.37
N ARG A 84 -3.34 -22.78 -14.09
CA ARG A 84 -3.60 -21.48 -13.50
C ARG A 84 -2.32 -20.88 -12.93
N GLY A 85 -2.25 -19.55 -12.89
CA GLY A 85 -1.14 -18.85 -12.29
C GLY A 85 -1.16 -18.96 -10.77
N LEU A 86 0.02 -19.14 -10.17
CA LEU A 86 0.20 -18.97 -8.73
C LEU A 86 -0.14 -17.52 -8.34
N THR A 87 -0.71 -17.35 -7.16
CA THR A 87 -0.85 -16.02 -6.57
C THR A 87 0.54 -15.43 -6.35
N GLY A 88 0.74 -14.16 -6.74
CA GLY A 88 2.00 -13.47 -6.49
C GLY A 88 2.17 -13.18 -4.99
N GLU A 89 3.43 -13.04 -4.56
CA GLU A 89 3.75 -12.59 -3.20
C GLU A 89 3.14 -11.20 -2.93
N THR A 90 2.65 -10.99 -1.71
CA THR A 90 2.19 -9.66 -1.30
C THR A 90 3.40 -8.73 -1.18
N GLY A 91 3.29 -7.52 -1.74
CA GLY A 91 4.33 -6.51 -1.60
C GLY A 91 4.58 -6.12 -0.14
N ALA A 92 5.78 -5.62 0.16
CA ALA A 92 6.09 -5.10 1.49
C ALA A 92 5.13 -3.95 1.85
N ALA A 93 4.79 -3.85 3.13
CA ALA A 93 3.95 -2.76 3.63
C ALA A 93 4.62 -1.40 3.38
N ALA A 94 3.86 -0.42 2.91
CA ALA A 94 4.34 0.96 2.82
C ALA A 94 4.69 1.48 4.22
N VAL A 95 5.82 2.20 4.30
CA VAL A 95 6.26 2.90 5.50
C VAL A 95 6.23 4.39 5.24
N VAL A 96 5.47 5.13 6.05
CA VAL A 96 5.38 6.60 6.00
C VAL A 96 5.81 7.14 7.35
N TYR A 97 6.61 8.20 7.34
CA TYR A 97 7.02 8.92 8.55
C TYR A 97 6.37 10.29 8.56
N TYR A 98 5.85 10.72 9.70
CA TYR A 98 5.33 12.08 9.87
C TYR A 98 5.49 12.59 11.32
N ILE A 99 5.39 13.90 11.53
CA ILE A 99 5.39 14.55 12.84
C ILE A 99 3.95 14.83 13.26
N LYS A 100 3.60 14.41 14.47
CA LYS A 100 2.26 14.54 15.04
C LYS A 100 2.27 15.56 16.18
N PRO A 101 1.63 16.74 16.03
CA PRO A 101 1.34 17.60 17.17
C PRO A 101 0.25 16.97 18.03
N THR A 102 0.41 17.00 19.36
CA THR A 102 -0.55 16.38 20.30
C THR A 102 -1.41 17.39 21.06
N ASP A 103 -0.90 18.60 21.26
CA ASP A 103 -1.55 19.70 21.99
C ASP A 103 -1.51 21.03 21.19
N GLY A 104 -1.14 20.98 19.91
CA GLY A 104 -1.20 22.09 18.96
C GLY A 104 0.18 22.45 18.39
N THR A 105 0.27 23.64 17.78
CA THR A 105 1.50 24.16 17.17
C THR A 105 1.84 25.59 17.59
N ALA A 106 1.07 26.15 18.54
CA ALA A 106 1.24 27.54 18.99
C ALA A 106 1.14 27.66 20.50
N ILE A 107 2.19 28.20 21.15
CA ILE A 107 2.13 28.69 22.53
C ILE A 107 1.45 30.05 22.53
N LYS A 108 0.55 30.29 23.49
CA LYS A 108 -0.22 31.53 23.61
C LYS A 108 0.18 32.24 24.90
N ASN A 109 0.51 33.53 24.80
CA ASN A 109 0.86 34.39 25.93
C ASN A 109 2.12 33.92 26.69
N GLY A 110 3.05 33.24 26.01
CA GLY A 110 4.30 32.77 26.60
C GLY A 110 4.16 31.76 27.74
N GLU A 111 2.99 31.16 27.93
CA GLU A 111 2.73 30.17 28.98
C GLU A 111 2.30 28.82 28.40
N GLY A 112 2.79 27.74 29.00
CA GLY A 112 2.48 26.36 28.62
C GLY A 112 3.58 25.69 27.80
N THR A 113 3.26 24.52 27.27
CA THR A 113 4.16 23.71 26.45
C THR A 113 3.44 23.22 25.21
N LEU A 114 4.19 22.94 24.15
CA LEU A 114 3.76 22.16 23.00
C LEU A 114 4.48 20.82 22.99
N THR A 115 3.79 19.78 22.54
CA THR A 115 4.29 18.43 22.46
C THR A 115 4.04 17.89 21.05
N ILE A 116 5.13 17.48 20.40
CA ILE A 116 5.09 16.78 19.12
C ILE A 116 5.73 15.41 19.25
N GLU A 117 5.28 14.47 18.41
CA GLU A 117 5.74 13.09 18.41
C GLU A 117 6.17 12.70 16.98
N ALA A 118 7.27 11.96 16.87
CA ALA A 118 7.74 11.37 15.62
C ALA A 118 7.03 10.03 15.40
N HIS A 119 6.24 9.94 14.34
CA HIS A 119 5.41 8.78 14.07
C HIS A 119 5.85 8.04 12.81
N LYS A 120 5.50 6.75 12.77
CA LYS A 120 5.52 5.94 11.56
C LYS A 120 4.20 5.23 11.35
N ILE A 121 3.88 5.03 10.10
CA ILE A 121 2.76 4.21 9.65
C ILE A 121 3.34 3.02 8.91
N VAL A 122 3.01 1.80 9.38
CA VAL A 122 3.40 0.54 8.71
C VAL A 122 2.15 -0.28 8.48
N GLY A 123 1.84 -0.56 7.21
CA GLY A 123 0.67 -1.39 6.86
C GLY A 123 -0.65 -0.82 7.38
N GLY A 124 -0.76 0.51 7.47
CA GLY A 124 -1.94 1.23 7.97
C GLY A 124 -1.99 1.41 9.49
N SER A 125 -1.02 0.89 10.25
CA SER A 125 -0.94 1.10 11.71
C SER A 125 -0.05 2.29 12.04
N ASP A 126 -0.60 3.32 12.68
CA ASP A 126 0.11 4.47 13.22
C ASP A 126 0.76 4.14 14.59
N SER A 127 2.02 4.52 14.77
CA SER A 127 2.78 4.29 16.01
C SER A 127 3.87 5.33 16.20
N ILE A 128 4.09 5.75 17.45
CA ILE A 128 5.25 6.59 17.81
C ILE A 128 6.55 5.80 17.63
N LEU A 129 7.60 6.49 17.16
CA LEU A 129 8.96 5.98 17.18
C LEU A 129 9.48 5.92 18.61
N SER A 130 10.26 4.88 18.91
CA SER A 130 10.87 4.69 20.24
C SER A 130 12.32 4.18 20.17
N ALA A 131 12.83 3.99 18.96
CA ALA A 131 14.16 3.49 18.68
C ALA A 131 14.58 3.83 17.24
N GLY A 132 15.87 3.75 16.98
CA GLY A 132 16.45 4.00 15.65
C GLY A 132 17.02 5.42 15.50
N THR A 133 17.44 5.73 14.29
CA THR A 133 18.17 6.96 13.95
C THR A 133 17.29 8.08 13.42
N ILE A 134 16.03 7.76 13.06
CA ILE A 134 15.04 8.77 12.67
C ILE A 134 14.55 9.48 13.92
N LYS A 135 14.85 10.77 14.03
CA LYS A 135 14.58 11.60 15.20
C LYS A 135 14.18 13.02 14.81
N LEU A 136 13.73 13.78 15.80
CA LEU A 136 13.41 15.20 15.72
C LEU A 136 14.68 16.04 15.91
N TYR A 137 14.85 17.04 15.05
CA TYR A 137 15.97 17.97 15.05
C TYR A 137 15.50 19.42 14.90
N ASP A 138 16.22 20.33 15.56
CA ASP A 138 16.03 21.76 15.38
C ASP A 138 16.75 22.29 14.11
N PRO A 139 16.60 23.59 13.76
CA PRO A 139 17.25 24.17 12.59
C PRO A 139 18.79 24.10 12.61
N ASP A 140 19.39 24.01 13.80
CA ASP A 140 20.83 23.89 13.99
C ASP A 140 21.30 22.42 14.00
N ASN A 141 20.38 21.48 13.74
CA ASN A 141 20.56 20.04 13.76
C ASN A 141 20.86 19.43 15.13
N ASN A 142 20.50 20.11 16.23
CA ASN A 142 20.52 19.49 17.54
C ASN A 142 19.31 18.56 17.67
N GLU A 143 19.54 17.35 18.19
CA GLU A 143 18.46 16.43 18.52
C GLU A 143 17.57 17.02 19.62
N ILE A 144 16.25 16.95 19.46
CA ILE A 144 15.30 17.49 20.45
C ILE A 144 15.27 16.60 21.69
N THR A 145 16.15 16.88 22.65
CA THR A 145 16.28 16.12 23.90
C THR A 145 16.47 17.05 25.09
N VAL A 146 16.13 16.57 26.29
CA VAL A 146 16.46 17.28 27.54
C VAL A 146 17.95 17.59 27.65
N GLY A 147 18.82 16.68 27.16
CA GLY A 147 20.28 16.88 27.16
C GLY A 147 20.75 18.06 26.32
N ASN A 148 19.97 18.43 25.30
CA ASN A 148 20.24 19.57 24.41
C ASN A 148 19.46 20.84 24.81
N GLY A 149 18.88 20.87 26.02
CA GLY A 149 18.25 22.06 26.58
C GLY A 149 16.74 22.16 26.41
N TYR A 150 16.10 21.18 25.76
CA TYR A 150 14.63 21.17 25.58
C TYR A 150 13.90 20.76 26.86
N ALA A 151 12.61 21.11 26.95
CA ALA A 151 11.79 20.83 28.13
C ALA A 151 11.70 19.34 28.48
N ALA A 152 11.40 19.07 29.77
CA ALA A 152 11.31 17.72 30.32
C ALA A 152 10.28 16.86 29.55
N GLY A 153 10.68 15.64 29.21
CA GLY A 153 9.92 14.74 28.33
C GLY A 153 10.47 14.64 26.92
N SER A 154 11.34 15.56 26.50
CA SER A 154 12.01 15.50 25.20
C SER A 154 13.06 14.39 25.12
N ASP A 155 12.93 13.47 24.18
CA ASP A 155 13.78 12.26 24.06
C ASP A 155 14.27 11.95 22.64
N GLY A 156 14.05 12.88 21.69
CA GLY A 156 14.40 12.74 20.29
C GLY A 156 13.29 12.15 19.42
N TYR A 157 12.30 11.49 20.02
CA TYR A 157 11.07 11.04 19.33
C TYR A 157 9.87 11.85 19.79
N THR A 158 9.83 12.23 21.06
CA THR A 158 8.93 13.21 21.64
C THR A 158 9.70 14.51 21.82
N GLY A 159 9.13 15.62 21.36
CA GLY A 159 9.66 16.96 21.59
C GLY A 159 8.66 17.76 22.42
N VAL A 160 9.09 18.22 23.59
CA VAL A 160 8.35 19.13 24.45
C VAL A 160 9.03 20.50 24.38
N PHE A 161 8.27 21.53 24.06
CA PHE A 161 8.75 22.89 23.84
C PHE A 161 8.02 23.85 24.76
N ASP A 162 8.75 24.65 25.52
CA ASP A 162 8.21 25.82 26.19
C ASP A 162 8.49 27.12 25.40
N ALA A 163 8.08 28.27 25.94
CA ALA A 163 8.30 29.56 25.29
C ALA A 163 9.79 29.93 25.16
N GLY A 164 10.66 29.41 26.02
CA GLY A 164 12.10 29.59 25.92
C GLY A 164 12.73 28.79 24.77
N ASP A 165 12.09 27.68 24.38
CA ASP A 165 12.54 26.84 23.28
C ASP A 165 12.18 27.42 21.89
N ILE A 166 11.24 28.37 21.80
CA ILE A 166 10.69 28.88 20.53
C ILE A 166 10.82 30.41 20.48
N GLU A 167 11.77 30.93 19.71
CA GLU A 167 11.87 32.38 19.46
C GLU A 167 11.01 32.76 18.24
N LEU A 168 9.78 33.26 18.48
CA LEU A 168 8.74 33.59 17.49
C LEU A 168 8.22 32.36 16.71
N SER A 169 9.10 31.66 16.01
CA SER A 169 8.83 30.43 15.29
C SER A 169 10.05 29.54 15.21
N LYS A 170 9.85 28.23 15.28
CA LYS A 170 10.91 27.24 15.09
C LYS A 170 10.42 26.12 14.18
N VAL A 171 11.21 25.79 13.16
CA VAL A 171 10.95 24.64 12.28
C VAL A 171 11.64 23.42 12.85
N ILE A 172 10.87 22.39 13.16
CA ILE A 172 11.38 21.09 13.58
C ILE A 172 11.36 20.17 12.38
N THR A 173 12.46 19.43 12.21
CA THR A 173 12.64 18.48 11.11
C THR A 173 12.77 17.08 11.65
N MET A 174 12.02 16.14 11.09
CA MET A 174 12.27 14.73 11.30
C MET A 174 13.16 14.20 10.18
N LYS A 175 14.24 13.50 10.53
CA LYS A 175 15.20 12.94 9.57
C LYS A 175 16.02 11.81 10.16
N ASP A 176 16.65 11.05 9.28
CA ASP A 176 17.54 9.94 9.65
C ASP A 176 18.95 10.45 9.98
N GLY A 177 19.18 10.74 11.26
CA GLY A 177 20.43 11.33 11.74
C GLY A 177 20.63 12.80 11.36
N GLU A 178 21.68 13.41 11.90
CA GLU A 178 22.01 14.83 11.71
C GLU A 178 22.18 15.21 10.22
N GLY A 179 22.77 14.32 9.41
CA GLY A 179 22.99 14.54 7.98
C GLY A 179 21.87 14.01 7.06
N GLY A 180 20.79 13.47 7.64
CA GLY A 180 19.68 12.88 6.87
C GLY A 180 18.89 13.91 6.08
N SER A 181 18.30 13.50 4.96
CA SER A 181 17.30 14.31 4.28
C SER A 181 16.02 14.43 5.13
N PRO A 182 15.32 15.58 5.10
CA PRO A 182 14.03 15.72 5.76
C PRO A 182 13.03 14.66 5.30
N LEU A 183 12.42 13.97 6.27
CA LEU A 183 11.29 13.07 6.05
C LEU A 183 9.96 13.81 6.26
N ASP A 184 9.92 14.70 7.24
CA ASP A 184 8.80 15.60 7.50
C ASP A 184 9.27 16.85 8.26
N THR A 185 8.44 17.91 8.25
CA THR A 185 8.70 19.15 8.97
C THR A 185 7.44 19.71 9.62
N ILE A 186 7.60 20.38 10.75
CA ILE A 186 6.54 21.13 11.40
C ILE A 186 7.07 22.49 11.86
N THR A 187 6.25 23.53 11.75
CA THR A 187 6.56 24.84 12.31
C THR A 187 5.79 25.02 13.60
N LEU A 188 6.51 25.29 14.68
CA LEU A 188 5.96 25.71 15.97
C LEU A 188 6.11 27.22 16.10
N VAL A 189 5.17 27.87 16.78
CA VAL A 189 5.20 29.31 17.02
C VAL A 189 5.02 29.62 18.50
N ASP A 190 5.73 30.63 18.99
CA ASP A 190 5.43 31.27 20.27
C ASP A 190 4.85 32.65 19.99
N ILE A 191 3.63 32.86 20.51
CA ILE A 191 2.92 34.11 20.39
C ILE A 191 3.38 35.00 21.54
N LEU A 192 4.52 35.66 21.32
CA LEU A 192 5.00 36.77 22.17
C LEU A 192 3.97 37.90 22.16
N ASP A 193 3.58 38.34 23.35
CA ASP A 193 2.58 39.38 23.60
C ASP A 193 3.12 40.79 23.36
N GLY A 194 3.72 41.03 22.18
CA GLY A 194 3.72 42.38 21.63
C GLY A 194 2.27 42.82 21.45
N SER A 195 1.92 44.04 21.88
CA SER A 195 0.54 44.56 21.93
C SER A 195 -0.24 44.53 20.61
N ASP A 196 0.39 44.10 19.50
CA ASP A 196 -0.17 44.00 18.15
C ASP A 196 0.30 42.75 17.38
N ALA A 197 0.84 41.71 18.04
CA ALA A 197 1.29 40.51 17.32
C ALA A 197 0.08 39.80 16.67
N ILE A 198 0.09 39.69 15.33
CA ILE A 198 -0.90 38.95 14.55
C ILE A 198 -0.32 37.56 14.25
N VAL A 199 -0.95 36.50 14.77
CA VAL A 199 -0.47 35.12 14.58
C VAL A 199 -1.59 34.21 14.10
N GLY A 200 -1.25 33.32 13.17
CA GLY A 200 -2.13 32.27 12.65
C GLY A 200 -1.80 30.90 13.25
N SER A 201 -2.80 30.07 13.46
CA SER A 201 -2.66 28.64 13.80
C SER A 201 -3.59 27.81 12.91
N ILE A 202 -3.21 26.56 12.64
CA ILE A 202 -4.06 25.60 11.91
C ILE A 202 -4.29 24.41 12.81
N GLU A 203 -5.56 24.09 13.05
CA GLU A 203 -6.00 22.93 13.83
C GLU A 203 -6.71 21.93 12.90
N SER A 204 -6.61 20.64 13.22
CA SER A 204 -7.35 19.55 12.59
C SER A 204 -8.15 18.82 13.66
N ASP A 205 -9.40 18.45 13.36
CA ASP A 205 -10.32 17.80 14.30
C ASP A 205 -10.08 16.29 14.47
N ILE A 206 -9.71 15.58 13.39
CA ILE A 206 -9.46 14.13 13.41
C ILE A 206 -8.04 13.74 12.99
N GLY A 207 -7.16 14.73 12.79
CA GLY A 207 -5.81 14.56 12.26
C GLY A 207 -5.75 14.69 10.73
N LEU A 208 -4.54 14.74 10.20
CA LEU A 208 -4.27 15.00 8.77
C LEU A 208 -4.14 13.73 7.92
N VAL A 209 -4.47 12.56 8.48
CA VAL A 209 -4.13 11.27 7.89
C VAL A 209 -5.33 10.33 7.92
N TRP A 210 -5.60 9.69 6.78
CA TRP A 210 -6.48 8.54 6.66
C TRP A 210 -5.72 7.35 6.12
N LEU A 211 -5.87 6.20 6.77
CA LEU A 211 -5.19 4.96 6.42
C LEU A 211 -6.17 3.84 6.17
N GLN A 212 -6.11 3.23 4.99
CA GLN A 212 -6.86 2.04 4.69
C GLN A 212 -6.08 0.80 5.13
N ALA A 213 -6.70 -0.09 5.89
CA ALA A 213 -6.14 -1.41 6.15
C ALA A 213 -5.95 -2.17 4.82
N PRO A 214 -5.00 -3.12 4.72
CA PRO A 214 -4.70 -3.83 3.47
C PRO A 214 -5.93 -4.45 2.79
N GLY A 215 -5.99 -4.32 1.46
CA GLY A 215 -7.15 -4.75 0.67
C GLY A 215 -8.31 -3.75 0.75
N PRO A 216 -9.57 -4.18 0.59
CA PRO A 216 -10.75 -3.34 0.84
C PRO A 216 -10.99 -3.20 2.36
N GLY A 217 -9.93 -2.88 3.11
CA GLY A 217 -9.94 -2.81 4.56
C GLY A 217 -10.55 -1.52 5.10
N ALA A 218 -10.81 -1.49 6.41
CA ALA A 218 -11.37 -0.32 7.08
C ALA A 218 -10.38 0.85 7.10
N TRP A 219 -10.91 2.08 7.01
CA TRP A 219 -10.13 3.30 7.15
C TRP A 219 -9.97 3.72 8.62
N THR A 220 -8.81 4.28 8.97
CA THR A 220 -8.52 4.90 10.27
C THR A 220 -7.96 6.32 10.06
N PRO A 221 -8.58 7.38 10.61
CA PRO A 221 -9.87 7.39 11.31
C PRO A 221 -11.03 6.92 10.42
N ALA A 222 -12.08 6.38 11.03
CA ALA A 222 -13.24 5.86 10.30
C ALA A 222 -14.06 6.98 9.63
N GLY A 223 -14.04 8.19 10.21
CA GLY A 223 -14.69 9.37 9.65
C GLY A 223 -14.17 9.69 8.23
N THR A 224 -15.03 10.24 7.39
CA THR A 224 -14.71 10.62 6.01
C THR A 224 -14.41 12.11 5.87
N GLU A 225 -14.55 12.91 6.93
CA GLU A 225 -14.39 14.35 6.89
C GLU A 225 -13.36 14.80 7.93
N CYS A 226 -12.43 15.67 7.54
CA CYS A 226 -11.49 16.37 8.42
C CYS A 226 -11.69 17.86 8.26
N THR A 227 -11.90 18.54 9.38
CA THR A 227 -12.04 19.99 9.44
C THR A 227 -10.70 20.63 9.75
N LEU A 228 -10.15 21.38 8.79
CA LEU A 228 -8.99 22.25 9.00
C LEU A 228 -9.47 23.64 9.39
N THR A 229 -9.10 24.10 10.58
CA THR A 229 -9.47 25.42 11.08
C THR A 229 -8.23 26.30 11.21
N VAL A 230 -8.15 27.32 10.37
CA VAL A 230 -7.16 28.39 10.46
C VAL A 230 -7.70 29.48 11.36
N LYS A 231 -7.02 29.82 12.46
CA LYS A 231 -7.42 30.89 13.39
C LYS A 231 -6.33 31.95 13.45
N TYR A 232 -6.73 33.22 13.40
CA TYR A 232 -5.82 34.34 13.64
C TYR A 232 -6.13 35.01 14.96
N TYR A 233 -5.08 35.42 15.67
CA TYR A 233 -5.12 36.09 16.95
C TYR A 233 -4.38 37.42 16.86
N GLN A 234 -4.86 38.45 17.57
CA GLN A 234 -4.14 39.71 17.81
C GLN A 234 -4.31 40.08 19.28
N GLY A 235 -3.20 40.38 19.97
CA GLY A 235 -3.23 40.75 21.39
C GLY A 235 -3.91 39.70 22.28
N GLY A 236 -3.73 38.41 21.97
CA GLY A 236 -4.35 37.29 22.70
C GLY A 236 -5.82 37.01 22.37
N ALA A 237 -6.50 37.86 21.59
CA ALA A 237 -7.88 37.64 21.17
C ALA A 237 -7.95 37.04 19.76
N GLN A 238 -8.84 36.06 19.52
CA GLN A 238 -9.10 35.56 18.17
C GLN A 238 -9.78 36.65 17.35
N ILE A 239 -9.16 37.07 16.24
CA ILE A 239 -9.66 38.11 15.36
C ILE A 239 -10.25 37.57 14.05
N ASN A 240 -9.86 36.36 13.64
CA ASN A 240 -10.38 35.77 12.42
C ASN A 240 -10.34 34.23 12.48
N THR A 241 -11.21 33.57 11.73
CA THR A 241 -11.21 32.13 11.56
C THR A 241 -11.63 31.78 10.14
N ARG A 242 -10.98 30.78 9.56
CA ARG A 242 -11.38 30.16 8.30
C ARG A 242 -11.34 28.67 8.45
N THR A 243 -12.37 28.00 7.95
CA THR A 243 -12.49 26.56 8.04
C THR A 243 -12.59 25.97 6.65
N VAL A 244 -11.93 24.85 6.44
CA VAL A 244 -12.05 24.02 5.24
C VAL A 244 -12.35 22.61 5.69
N VAL A 245 -13.42 22.02 5.15
CA VAL A 245 -13.73 20.60 5.35
C VAL A 245 -13.14 19.84 4.18
N ILE A 246 -12.27 18.89 4.49
CA ILE A 246 -11.70 17.95 3.54
C ILE A 246 -12.49 16.65 3.65
N THR A 247 -13.04 16.18 2.54
CA THR A 247 -13.79 14.92 2.45
C THR A 247 -12.96 13.89 1.71
N ARG A 248 -12.75 12.74 2.36
CA ARG A 248 -12.18 11.53 1.78
C ARG A 248 -13.26 10.72 1.08
N ASP A 249 -13.07 10.51 -0.22
CA ASP A 249 -13.71 9.44 -0.98
C ASP A 249 -12.70 8.30 -1.21
N ASP A 250 -13.16 7.10 -1.58
CA ASP A 250 -12.31 5.91 -1.75
C ASP A 250 -11.23 6.08 -2.83
N ALA A 251 -11.32 7.10 -3.70
CA ALA A 251 -10.36 7.39 -4.76
C ALA A 251 -9.68 8.76 -4.68
N THR A 252 -10.23 9.74 -3.94
CA THR A 252 -9.75 11.13 -3.96
C THR A 252 -9.97 11.83 -2.63
N LEU A 253 -9.21 12.90 -2.41
CA LEU A 253 -9.51 13.91 -1.41
C LEU A 253 -10.16 15.10 -2.11
N THR A 254 -11.31 15.55 -1.60
CA THR A 254 -12.02 16.72 -2.12
C THR A 254 -12.21 17.75 -1.03
N ALA A 255 -12.27 19.01 -1.43
CA ALA A 255 -12.65 20.13 -0.58
C ALA A 255 -13.66 20.98 -1.36
N PRO A 256 -14.61 21.66 -0.70
CA PRO A 256 -15.41 22.67 -1.36
C PRO A 256 -14.49 23.72 -2.01
N GLU A 257 -14.79 24.13 -3.24
CA GLU A 257 -14.15 25.31 -3.83
C GLU A 257 -14.30 26.48 -2.85
N PRO A 258 -13.25 27.29 -2.62
CA PRO A 258 -13.36 28.41 -1.72
C PRO A 258 -14.48 29.32 -2.22
N ASP A 259 -15.47 29.61 -1.36
CA ASP A 259 -16.40 30.70 -1.60
C ASP A 259 -15.55 31.93 -1.93
N THR A 260 -15.66 32.41 -3.17
CA THR A 260 -15.15 33.70 -3.57
C THR A 260 -15.98 34.74 -2.80
N VAL A 261 -15.54 35.09 -1.60
CA VAL A 261 -16.07 36.24 -0.89
C VAL A 261 -15.52 37.47 -1.61
N ASP A 262 -16.19 37.85 -2.70
CA ASP A 262 -16.08 39.17 -3.30
C ASP A 262 -16.56 40.19 -2.26
N GLY A 263 -15.66 40.69 -1.43
CA GLY A 263 -16.01 41.71 -0.45
C GLY A 263 -15.13 41.76 0.78
N ILE A 264 -13.84 42.01 0.60
CA ILE A 264 -13.07 42.71 1.64
C ILE A 264 -12.51 43.96 0.96
N THR A 265 -13.22 45.09 1.17
CA THR A 265 -12.70 46.46 0.99
C THR A 265 -11.94 46.89 2.23
#